data_AF-A0A7C6D148-F1
#
_entry.id   AF-A0A7C6D148-F1
#
_cell.length_a   1.000
_cell.length_b   1.000
_cell.length_c   1.000
_cell.angle_alpha   90.00
_cell.angle_beta   90.00
_cell.angle_gamma   90.00
#
_symmetry.space_group_name_H-M   'P 1'
#
loop_
_entity.id
_entity.type
_entity.pdbx_description
1 polymer ?
#
loop_
_entity_poly.entity_id
_entity_poly.type
_entity_poly.pdbx_seq_one_letter_code
_entity_poly.pdbx_strand_id
1 'polypeptide(L)'
;FSESVATLESIVNGHIRSDPTVKEVDFNIVVTSVKDFVVPARLKVEKTREPPCGMDGECRKCPSFMEKKCMGCPVTGQYQGSFY
;
A
#
# COMPACT_ATOMS: atom_id res chain seq x y z
N PHE A 1 -13.23 0.10 7.02
CA PHE A 1 -12.12 1.07 6.99
C PHE A 1 -11.68 1.20 5.54
N SER A 2 -11.59 2.42 5.02
CA SER A 2 -11.09 2.70 3.66
C SER A 2 -9.65 3.20 3.74
N GLU A 3 -8.94 3.19 2.61
CA GLU A 3 -7.69 3.92 2.46
C GLU A 3 -7.86 5.39 2.91
N SER A 4 -6.85 5.93 3.60
CA SER A 4 -6.75 7.30 4.09
C SER A 4 -5.32 7.81 3.89
N VAL A 5 -5.10 9.12 4.05
CA VAL A 5 -3.74 9.68 3.92
C VAL A 5 -2.75 8.99 4.87
N ALA A 6 -3.16 8.72 6.11
CA ALA A 6 -2.34 8.02 7.09
C ALA A 6 -2.00 6.58 6.67
N THR A 7 -2.90 5.90 5.95
CA THR A 7 -2.62 4.55 5.43
C THR A 7 -1.65 4.57 4.27
N LEU A 8 -1.80 5.55 3.37
CA LEU A 8 -0.88 5.77 2.27
C LEU A 8 0.51 6.14 2.77
N GLU A 9 0.63 7.06 3.74
CA GLU A 9 1.92 7.41 4.34
C GLU A 9 2.60 6.23 5.02
N SER A 10 1.83 5.39 5.73
CA SER A 10 2.38 4.20 6.37
C SER A 10 2.95 3.19 5.36
N ILE A 11 2.32 3.08 4.19
CA ILE A 11 2.84 2.25 3.09
C ILE A 11 4.15 2.86 2.55
N VAL A 12 4.16 4.17 2.27
CA VAL A 12 5.34 4.87 1.76
C VAL A 12 6.52 4.75 2.73
N ASN A 13 6.28 5.00 4.02
CA ASN A 13 7.30 4.90 5.06
C ASN A 13 7.82 3.47 5.22
N GLY A 14 6.91 2.49 5.23
CA GLY A 14 7.25 1.09 5.52
C GLY A 14 7.88 0.33 4.36
N HIS A 15 7.57 0.69 3.11
CA HIS A 15 7.98 -0.07 1.93
C HIS A 15 8.87 0.69 0.94
N ILE A 16 8.78 2.02 0.90
CA ILE A 16 9.55 2.82 -0.07
C ILE A 16 10.72 3.49 0.64
N ARG A 17 10.45 4.28 1.70
CA ARG A 17 11.50 5.00 2.45
C ARG A 17 12.42 4.09 3.25
N SER A 18 11.98 2.87 3.56
CA SER A 18 12.76 1.88 4.29
C SER A 18 13.83 1.19 3.42
N ASP A 19 13.73 1.30 2.10
CA ASP A 19 14.72 0.75 1.18
C ASP A 19 16.01 1.61 1.25
N PRO A 20 17.18 1.01 1.58
CA PRO A 20 18.43 1.76 1.72
C PRO A 20 18.94 2.38 0.41
N THR A 21 18.41 1.95 -0.74
CA THR A 21 18.74 2.52 -2.06
C THR A 21 17.95 3.79 -2.38
N VAL A 22 16.89 4.07 -1.62
CA VAL A 22 16.04 5.25 -1.80
C VAL A 22 16.67 6.45 -1.11
N LYS A 23 16.93 7.51 -1.90
CA LYS A 23 17.52 8.76 -1.40
C LYS A 23 16.48 9.78 -0.95
N GLU A 24 15.37 9.87 -1.69
CA GLU A 24 14.34 10.87 -1.48
C GLU A 24 13.00 10.32 -1.97
N VAL A 25 11.91 10.69 -1.29
CA VAL A 25 10.55 10.30 -1.66
C VAL A 25 9.63 11.51 -1.54
N ASP A 26 9.04 11.89 -2.67
CA ASP A 26 7.99 12.90 -2.74
C ASP A 26 6.60 12.24 -2.73
N PHE A 27 5.71 12.77 -1.90
CA PHE A 27 4.34 12.26 -1.71
C PHE A 27 3.35 13.38 -1.99
N ASN A 28 2.61 13.24 -3.09
CA ASN A 28 1.64 14.21 -3.55
C ASN A 28 0.25 13.58 -3.67
N ILE A 29 -0.78 14.30 -3.23
CA ILE A 29 -2.19 13.88 -3.36
C ILE A 29 -2.85 14.74 -4.43
N VAL A 30 -3.41 14.09 -5.45
CA VAL A 30 -4.23 14.75 -6.46
C VAL A 30 -5.65 14.88 -5.93
N VAL A 31 -6.07 16.11 -5.62
CA VAL A 31 -7.42 16.40 -5.09
C VAL A 31 -8.44 16.62 -6.21
N THR A 32 -8.00 17.18 -7.34
CA THR A 32 -8.87 17.44 -8.50
C THR A 32 -8.08 17.33 -9.81
N SER A 33 -8.77 17.00 -10.90
CA SER A 33 -8.20 16.89 -12.24
C SER A 33 -9.01 17.74 -13.22
N VAL A 34 -8.34 18.40 -14.16
CA VAL A 34 -8.98 19.26 -15.17
C VAL A 34 -9.64 18.44 -16.28
N LYS A 35 -9.19 17.20 -16.49
CA LYS A 35 -9.74 16.22 -17.42
C LYS A 35 -9.78 14.86 -16.75
N ASP A 36 -10.71 14.01 -17.18
CA ASP A 36 -10.85 12.65 -16.67
C ASP A 36 -9.51 11.90 -16.74
N PHE A 37 -9.05 11.48 -15.57
CA PHE A 37 -7.84 10.67 -15.43
C PHE A 37 -8.23 9.19 -15.45
N VAL A 38 -8.37 8.62 -16.65
CA VAL A 38 -8.66 7.19 -16.81
C VAL A 38 -7.38 6.39 -16.69
N VAL A 39 -7.13 5.80 -15.51
CA VAL A 39 -6.03 4.85 -15.30
C VAL A 39 -6.58 3.44 -15.38
N PRO A 40 -6.36 2.71 -16.49
CA PRO A 40 -6.77 1.31 -16.58
C PRO A 40 -5.88 0.47 -15.65
N ALA A 41 -6.37 0.19 -14.45
CA ALA A 41 -5.71 -0.72 -13.51
C ALA A 41 -6.14 -2.17 -13.79
N ARG A 42 -5.18 -3.01 -14.20
CA ARG A 42 -5.39 -4.47 -14.24
C ARG A 42 -4.91 -5.07 -12.91
N LEU A 43 -5.85 -5.30 -11.99
CA LEU A 43 -5.55 -6.04 -10.78
C LEU A 43 -5.37 -7.52 -11.15
N LYS A 44 -4.13 -8.02 -11.18
CA LYS A 44 -3.88 -9.46 -11.20
C LYS A 44 -4.12 -9.99 -9.79
N VAL A 45 -5.27 -10.62 -9.58
CA VAL A 45 -5.75 -11.08 -8.26
C VAL A 45 -5.26 -12.49 -7.91
N GLU A 46 -4.15 -12.93 -8.49
CA GLU A 46 -3.55 -14.21 -8.10
C GLU A 46 -3.02 -14.06 -6.67
N LYS A 47 -3.59 -14.83 -5.75
CA LYS A 47 -3.13 -14.84 -4.36
C LYS A 47 -1.77 -15.50 -4.31
N THR A 48 -0.80 -14.81 -3.73
CA THR A 48 0.56 -15.29 -3.53
C THR A 48 0.89 -15.29 -2.05
N ARG A 49 1.80 -16.18 -1.62
CA ARG A 49 2.27 -16.16 -0.23
C ARG A 49 3.19 -14.97 0.03
N GLU A 50 3.98 -14.63 -0.98
CA GLU A 50 4.95 -13.54 -0.93
C GLU A 50 4.34 -12.27 -1.54
N PRO A 51 4.51 -11.10 -0.88
CA PRO A 51 4.04 -9.85 -1.43
C PRO A 51 4.90 -9.40 -2.62
N PRO A 52 4.32 -8.84 -3.69
CA PRO A 52 5.03 -8.45 -4.90
C PRO A 52 5.95 -7.24 -4.70
N CYS A 53 5.81 -6.52 -3.58
CA CYS A 53 6.70 -5.43 -3.21
C CYS A 53 8.04 -5.91 -2.63
N GLY A 54 8.26 -7.22 -2.51
CA GLY A 54 9.54 -7.78 -2.06
C GLY A 54 9.83 -7.54 -0.57
N MET A 55 8.82 -7.20 0.24
CA MET A 55 9.03 -7.05 1.68
C MET A 55 9.34 -8.43 2.31
N ASP A 56 10.41 -8.49 3.09
CA ASP A 56 10.72 -9.62 3.94
C ASP A 56 9.92 -9.50 5.25
N GLY A 57 8.66 -9.94 5.24
CA GLY A 57 7.83 -9.88 6.43
C GLY A 57 6.37 -10.27 6.25
N GLU A 58 5.73 -10.61 7.37
CA GLU A 58 4.29 -10.84 7.45
C GLU A 58 3.60 -9.57 7.98
N CYS A 59 2.58 -9.05 7.29
CA CYS A 59 1.83 -7.90 7.78
C CYS A 59 1.28 -8.15 9.20
N ARG A 60 0.92 -9.40 9.53
CA ARG A 60 0.49 -9.80 10.89
C ARG A 60 1.50 -9.51 12.01
N LYS A 61 2.78 -9.32 11.69
CA LYS A 61 3.85 -8.96 12.65
C LYS A 61 4.28 -7.49 12.51
N CYS A 62 3.73 -6.76 11.56
CA CYS A 62 4.04 -5.35 11.31
C CYS A 62 3.25 -4.45 12.27
N PRO A 63 3.90 -3.57 13.06
CA PRO A 63 3.21 -2.64 13.96
C PRO A 63 2.16 -1.78 13.25
N SER A 64 2.50 -1.21 12.09
CA SER A 64 1.57 -0.38 11.31
C SER A 64 0.30 -1.13 10.90
N PHE A 65 0.41 -2.43 10.60
CA PHE A 65 -0.75 -3.26 10.27
C PHE A 65 -1.59 -3.62 11.50
N MET A 66 -0.95 -3.95 12.62
CA MET A 66 -1.64 -4.26 13.88
C MET A 66 -2.39 -3.04 14.43
N GLU A 67 -1.81 -1.86 14.29
CA GLU A 67 -2.40 -0.58 14.70
C GLU A 67 -3.42 -0.01 13.69
N LYS A 68 -3.75 -0.76 12.62
CA LYS A 68 -4.65 -0.33 11.52
C LYS A 68 -4.21 0.95 10.82
N LYS A 69 -2.92 1.26 10.88
CA LYS A 69 -2.27 2.35 10.14
C LYS A 69 -1.88 1.93 8.74
N CYS A 70 -1.80 0.63 8.43
CA CYS A 70 -1.60 0.11 7.08
C CYS A 70 -2.67 -0.95 6.81
N MET A 71 -3.26 -0.93 5.62
CA MET A 71 -4.33 -1.86 5.24
C MET A 71 -3.82 -3.27 4.90
N GLY A 72 -2.51 -3.44 4.73
CA GLY A 72 -1.87 -4.70 4.39
C GLY A 72 -1.98 -5.06 2.91
N CYS A 73 -1.45 -6.23 2.54
CA CYS A 73 -1.32 -6.60 1.14
C CYS A 73 -2.49 -7.48 0.65
N PRO A 74 -3.23 -7.08 -0.40
CA PRO A 74 -4.35 -7.85 -0.94
C PRO A 74 -3.97 -9.23 -1.46
N VAL A 75 -2.83 -9.33 -2.14
CA VAL A 75 -2.39 -10.58 -2.79
C VAL A 75 -1.99 -11.65 -1.78
N THR A 76 -1.56 -11.27 -0.56
CA THR A 76 -1.23 -12.22 0.51
C THR A 76 -2.43 -12.60 1.37
N GLY A 77 -3.61 -12.08 1.06
CA GLY A 77 -4.82 -12.25 1.88
C GLY A 77 -4.73 -11.56 3.24
N GLN A 78 -3.78 -10.65 3.42
CA GLN A 78 -3.59 -9.87 4.65
C GLN A 78 -4.10 -8.44 4.47
N TYR A 79 -5.16 -8.24 3.68
CA TYR A 79 -5.80 -6.95 3.52
C TYR A 79 -6.97 -6.80 4.50
N GLN A 80 -6.99 -5.71 5.26
CA GLN A 80 -8.00 -5.40 6.27
C GLN A 80 -9.11 -4.46 5.74
N GLY A 81 -8.95 -3.94 4.51
CA GLY A 81 -9.96 -3.15 3.84
C GLY A 81 -11.00 -4.01 3.10
N SER A 82 -11.95 -3.33 2.46
CA SER A 82 -12.95 -3.93 1.59
C SER A 82 -12.67 -3.58 0.12
N PHE A 83 -12.74 -4.57 -0.76
CA PHE A 83 -12.94 -4.36 -2.19
C PHE A 83 -14.43 -4.30 -2.44
N TYR A 84 -14.89 -3.27 -3.17
CA TYR A 84 -16.30 -3.05 -3.50
C TYR A 84 -16.91 -4.23 -4.27
#